data_AF-A0A533RS87-F1
#
_entry.id   AF-A0A533RS87-F1
#
_cell.length_a   1.000
_cell.length_b   1.000
_cell.length_c   1.000
_cell.angle_alpha   90.00
_cell.angle_beta   90.00
_cell.angle_gamma   90.00
#
_symmetry.space_group_name_H-M   'P 1'
#
loop_
_entity.id
_entity.type
_entity.pdbx_description
1 polymer ?
#
loop_
_entity_poly.entity_id
_entity_poly.type
_entity_poly.pdbx_seq_one_letter_code
_entity_poly.pdbx_strand_id
1 'polypeptide(L)'
;GLESRSDIFSPGYFRVDLGGGDVVSGYAKALFRGEPEFADEVFEAKEDFSREIPLGEALSDSAEAFFADREGKTALLAGFPWFLDWGRDSLISARGLVATGMMKEAREVITAFASMERGGALPNMLRGADSSNRDTSDAPLWLAVAAFDLAEKEGGGFLKTDCGGRELLKVIESIAENYLKGTSNGISVDPESGLVFSPSHFTWMDTNFPAATPREGYPVEIQALWMRTLASLGSWTGDSRWGELSERASESFGRLFYLPDGGFLSDCLHARRGQGAFEALPDDHLRPNQLLAVTMGAVREARIAAGVVAACSELLVPGAMRSLADRPVEYGLSVIRD
;
A
#
# COMPACT_ATOMS: atom_id res chain seq x y z
N GLY A 1 14.04 -12.98 -12.93
CA GLY A 1 14.76 -12.39 -11.79
C GLY A 1 14.23 -12.92 -10.47
N LEU A 2 14.33 -14.23 -10.22
CA LEU A 2 13.94 -14.84 -8.93
C LEU A 2 14.93 -15.96 -8.52
N GLU A 3 16.10 -16.02 -9.16
CA GLU A 3 17.17 -16.94 -8.78
C GLU A 3 18.19 -16.21 -7.91
N SER A 4 18.91 -16.95 -7.05
CA SER A 4 20.00 -16.43 -6.21
C SER A 4 21.21 -15.91 -7.00
N ARG A 5 21.19 -16.11 -8.33
CA ARG A 5 22.09 -15.51 -9.31
C ARG A 5 21.21 -14.97 -10.44
N SER A 6 21.41 -13.71 -10.78
CA SER A 6 20.70 -13.11 -11.92
C SER A 6 21.64 -12.92 -13.09
N ASP A 7 21.21 -13.32 -14.29
CA ASP A 7 21.74 -12.83 -15.58
C ASP A 7 21.29 -11.37 -15.84
N ILE A 8 21.30 -10.52 -14.80
CA ILE A 8 21.28 -9.08 -15.06
C ILE A 8 22.60 -8.80 -15.76
N PHE A 9 22.56 -8.12 -16.90
CA PHE A 9 23.75 -7.57 -17.53
C PHE A 9 24.50 -6.75 -16.47
N SER A 10 25.53 -7.36 -15.90
CA SER A 10 26.48 -6.69 -15.03
C SER A 10 27.65 -6.32 -15.94
N PRO A 11 27.91 -5.02 -16.18
CA PRO A 11 29.04 -4.60 -16.99
C PRO A 11 30.40 -4.96 -16.35
N GLY A 12 30.40 -5.57 -15.17
CA GLY A 12 31.56 -5.99 -14.40
C GLY A 12 31.58 -5.33 -13.02
N TYR A 13 32.73 -5.43 -12.37
CA TYR A 13 33.01 -4.72 -11.12
C TYR A 13 34.09 -3.67 -11.39
N PHE A 14 33.85 -2.45 -10.94
CA PHE A 14 34.89 -1.43 -10.86
C PHE A 14 35.47 -1.45 -9.46
N ARG A 15 36.79 -1.56 -9.34
CA ARG A 15 37.49 -1.46 -8.06
C ARG A 15 38.51 -0.34 -8.13
N VAL A 16 38.46 0.50 -7.12
CA VAL A 16 39.41 1.60 -6.88
C VAL A 16 39.76 1.55 -5.40
N ASP A 17 41.04 1.55 -5.08
CA ASP A 17 41.52 1.70 -3.71
C ASP A 17 41.70 3.21 -3.43
N LEU A 18 41.09 3.73 -2.36
CA LEU A 18 41.14 5.14 -1.96
C LEU A 18 41.86 5.31 -0.62
N GLY A 19 42.73 6.33 -0.52
CA GLY A 19 43.28 6.85 0.72
C GLY A 19 42.36 7.89 1.38
N GLY A 20 42.71 8.33 2.59
CA GLY A 20 41.94 9.36 3.30
C GLY A 20 42.00 10.71 2.58
N GLY A 21 40.84 11.19 2.11
CA GLY A 21 40.72 12.43 1.34
C GLY A 21 40.79 12.26 -0.18
N ASP A 22 41.01 11.02 -0.67
CA ASP A 22 40.98 10.75 -2.11
C ASP A 22 39.54 10.76 -2.63
N VAL A 23 39.37 11.32 -3.83
CA VAL A 23 38.10 11.35 -4.55
C VAL A 23 38.32 10.68 -5.90
N VAL A 24 37.46 9.73 -6.26
CA VAL A 24 37.38 9.19 -7.61
C VAL A 24 35.99 9.39 -8.16
N SER A 25 35.94 9.92 -9.38
CA SER A 25 34.71 10.09 -10.15
C SER A 25 34.75 9.14 -11.34
N GLY A 26 33.62 8.50 -11.62
CA GLY A 26 33.44 7.63 -12.77
C GLY A 26 32.02 7.79 -13.30
N TYR A 27 31.85 7.57 -14.60
CA TYR A 27 30.54 7.53 -15.25
C TYR A 27 30.37 6.21 -15.99
N ALA A 28 29.14 5.70 -16.00
CA ALA A 28 28.76 4.53 -16.77
C ALA A 28 27.49 4.89 -17.56
N LYS A 29 27.46 4.54 -18.84
CA LYS A 29 26.29 4.76 -19.71
C LYS A 29 26.01 3.48 -20.50
N ALA A 30 24.74 3.06 -20.52
CA ALA A 30 24.27 2.05 -21.45
C ALA A 30 23.97 2.75 -22.80
N LEU A 31 24.63 2.30 -23.88
CA LEU A 31 24.43 2.81 -25.24
C LEU A 31 23.66 1.80 -26.07
N PHE A 32 22.67 2.26 -26.84
CA PHE A 32 22.03 1.43 -27.86
C PHE A 32 22.84 1.44 -29.16
N ARG A 33 22.71 0.38 -29.95
CA ARG A 33 23.47 0.22 -31.20
C ARG A 33 23.14 1.35 -32.19
N GLY A 34 24.14 2.15 -32.56
CA GLY A 34 24.00 3.27 -33.49
C GLY A 34 23.94 4.64 -32.83
N GLU A 35 23.99 4.71 -31.49
CA GLU A 35 24.21 5.97 -30.78
C GLU A 35 25.67 6.44 -30.92
N PRO A 36 25.91 7.76 -31.06
CA PRO A 36 27.27 8.30 -31.16
C PRO A 36 28.09 8.03 -29.89
N GLU A 37 29.40 7.81 -30.06
CA GLU A 37 30.35 7.78 -28.94
C GLU A 37 30.33 9.12 -28.18
N PHE A 38 30.46 9.05 -26.86
CA PHE A 38 30.33 10.19 -25.97
C PHE A 38 31.54 11.14 -26.11
N ALA A 39 31.31 12.46 -26.01
CA ALA A 39 32.39 13.42 -25.73
C ALA A 39 32.70 13.36 -24.23
N ASP A 40 33.95 13.51 -23.80
CA ASP A 40 34.34 13.51 -22.38
C ASP A 40 33.69 14.68 -21.60
N GLU A 41 32.40 14.59 -21.29
CA GLU A 41 31.73 15.49 -20.38
C GLU A 41 32.04 15.02 -18.96
N VAL A 42 32.95 15.73 -18.32
CA VAL A 42 33.20 15.61 -16.88
C VAL A 42 31.96 16.14 -16.17
N PHE A 43 31.13 15.24 -15.64
CA PHE A 43 30.13 15.63 -14.66
C PHE A 43 30.87 16.02 -13.39
N GLU A 44 30.76 17.28 -12.97
CA GLU A 44 31.07 17.62 -11.58
C GLU A 44 30.19 16.74 -10.70
N ALA A 45 30.81 16.04 -9.73
CA ALA A 45 30.06 15.31 -8.72
C ALA A 45 29.08 16.30 -8.09
N LYS A 46 27.79 16.14 -8.41
CA LYS A 46 26.75 16.90 -7.77
C LYS A 46 26.71 16.41 -6.33
N GLU A 47 27.28 17.24 -5.48
CA GLU A 47 27.17 17.26 -4.03
C GLU A 47 28.21 16.51 -3.20
N ASP A 48 28.55 17.18 -2.11
CA ASP A 48 29.32 16.70 -0.99
C ASP A 48 28.45 15.69 -0.22
N PHE A 49 28.86 14.41 -0.18
CA PHE A 49 28.19 13.36 0.61
C PHE A 49 28.11 13.70 2.11
N SER A 50 28.80 14.75 2.57
CA SER A 50 28.72 15.27 3.94
C SER A 50 27.63 16.32 4.18
N ARG A 51 26.80 16.64 3.17
CA ARG A 51 25.72 17.60 3.33
C ARG A 51 24.67 17.07 4.33
N GLU A 52 24.42 17.83 5.40
CA GLU A 52 23.23 17.63 6.23
C GLU A 52 21.99 18.03 5.41
N ILE A 53 21.22 17.05 4.98
CA ILE A 53 19.97 17.25 4.24
C ILE A 53 18.79 16.98 5.20
N PRO A 54 17.78 17.85 5.26
CA PRO A 54 16.56 17.57 6.01
C PRO A 54 15.94 16.25 5.56
N LEU A 55 15.48 15.42 6.51
CA LEU A 55 14.93 14.09 6.20
C LEU A 55 13.85 14.12 5.11
N GLY A 56 12.98 15.13 5.09
CA GLY A 56 11.93 15.26 4.08
C GLY A 56 12.48 15.48 2.66
N GLU A 57 13.55 16.25 2.52
CA GLU A 57 14.25 16.48 1.24
C GLU A 57 14.98 15.21 0.82
N ALA A 58 15.71 14.56 1.73
CA ALA A 58 16.40 13.30 1.45
C ALA A 58 15.43 12.18 1.01
N LEU A 59 14.23 12.11 1.59
CA LEU A 59 13.19 11.15 1.19
C LEU A 59 12.58 11.48 -0.18
N SER A 60 12.40 12.77 -0.49
CA SER A 60 11.92 13.22 -1.79
C SER A 60 12.92 12.88 -2.89
N ASP A 61 14.20 13.19 -2.68
CA ASP A 61 15.27 12.89 -3.63
C ASP A 61 15.42 11.38 -3.84
N SER A 62 15.28 10.60 -2.77
CA SER A 62 15.32 9.14 -2.85
C SER A 62 14.14 8.57 -3.65
N ALA A 63 12.96 9.20 -3.62
CA ALA A 63 11.79 8.75 -4.37
C ALA A 63 12.02 8.85 -5.89
N GLU A 64 12.80 9.82 -6.35
CA GLU A 64 13.11 10.00 -7.77
C GLU A 64 13.77 8.77 -8.40
N ALA A 65 14.59 8.06 -7.61
CA ALA A 65 15.27 6.85 -8.06
C ALA A 65 14.32 5.71 -8.47
N PHE A 66 13.06 5.74 -8.01
CA PHE A 66 12.07 4.70 -8.27
C PHE A 66 11.13 5.01 -9.44
N PHE A 67 11.21 6.20 -10.04
CA PHE A 67 10.44 6.49 -11.26
C PHE A 67 11.09 5.87 -12.49
N ALA A 68 10.26 5.31 -13.36
CA ALA A 68 10.66 4.81 -14.66
C ALA A 68 9.68 5.26 -15.74
N ASP A 69 10.18 5.50 -16.96
CA ASP A 69 9.32 5.68 -18.12
C ASP A 69 8.85 4.32 -18.64
N ARG A 70 7.53 4.17 -18.79
CA ARG A 70 6.91 3.02 -19.42
C ARG A 70 6.00 3.49 -20.54
N GLU A 71 6.53 3.50 -21.75
CA GLU A 71 5.82 3.91 -22.96
C GLU A 71 5.24 5.33 -22.84
N GLY A 72 6.02 6.26 -22.28
CA GLY A 72 5.59 7.65 -22.08
C GLY A 72 4.66 7.85 -20.88
N LYS A 73 4.54 6.87 -19.98
CA LYS A 73 3.81 6.96 -18.71
C LYS A 73 4.76 6.76 -17.53
N THR A 74 4.55 7.51 -16.47
CA THR A 74 5.27 7.35 -15.21
C THR A 74 4.89 6.03 -14.54
N ALA A 75 5.87 5.16 -14.35
CA ALA A 75 5.77 3.97 -13.53
C ALA A 75 6.57 4.18 -12.23
N LEU A 76 6.05 3.67 -11.13
CA LEU A 76 6.73 3.67 -9.84
C LEU A 76 7.15 2.23 -9.50
N LEU A 77 8.45 2.00 -9.45
CA LEU A 77 9.01 0.68 -9.19
C LEU A 77 8.95 0.36 -7.71
N ALA A 78 8.51 -0.86 -7.37
CA ALA A 78 8.36 -1.28 -5.97
C ALA A 78 9.71 -1.59 -5.28
N GLY A 79 10.76 -1.94 -6.03
CA GLY A 79 12.06 -2.16 -5.43
C GLY A 79 13.09 -2.79 -6.36
N PHE A 80 14.27 -2.17 -6.44
CA PHE A 80 15.38 -2.73 -7.21
C PHE A 80 16.04 -3.94 -6.50
N PRO A 81 16.61 -4.89 -7.27
CA PRO A 81 16.48 -5.06 -8.73
C PRO A 81 15.28 -5.96 -9.12
N TRP A 82 14.50 -6.45 -8.16
CA TRP A 82 13.60 -7.59 -8.36
C TRP A 82 12.15 -7.23 -8.63
N PHE A 83 11.70 -6.05 -8.21
CA PHE A 83 10.29 -5.68 -8.19
C PHE A 83 10.03 -4.48 -9.10
N LEU A 84 9.18 -4.72 -10.10
CA LEU A 84 8.67 -3.69 -11.02
C LEU A 84 7.44 -2.99 -10.40
N ASP A 85 6.46 -2.60 -11.20
CA ASP A 85 5.24 -1.93 -10.78
C ASP A 85 4.23 -2.91 -10.16
N TRP A 86 4.12 -2.87 -8.83
CA TRP A 86 3.10 -3.56 -8.03
C TRP A 86 2.03 -2.57 -7.60
N GLY A 87 0.76 -2.95 -7.74
CA GLY A 87 -0.37 -2.04 -7.57
C GLY A 87 -0.48 -1.52 -6.15
N ARG A 88 -0.42 -2.42 -5.17
CA ARG A 88 -0.41 -2.07 -3.76
C ARG A 88 0.73 -1.09 -3.42
N ASP A 89 1.96 -1.44 -3.76
CA ASP A 89 3.17 -0.68 -3.44
C ASP A 89 3.15 0.71 -4.06
N SER A 90 2.70 0.80 -5.31
CA SER A 90 2.58 2.07 -6.04
C SER A 90 1.57 3.00 -5.37
N LEU A 91 0.42 2.46 -4.92
CA LEU A 91 -0.66 3.24 -4.32
C LEU A 91 -0.39 3.63 -2.86
N ILE A 92 0.32 2.78 -2.10
CA ILE A 92 0.86 3.15 -0.79
C ILE A 92 1.87 4.29 -0.97
N SER A 93 2.81 4.14 -1.90
CA SER A 93 3.85 5.12 -2.17
C SER A 93 3.30 6.43 -2.72
N ALA A 94 2.22 6.39 -3.51
CA ALA A 94 1.52 7.58 -3.98
C ALA A 94 1.11 8.51 -2.83
N ARG A 95 0.72 7.96 -1.66
CA ARG A 95 0.45 8.80 -0.48
C ARG A 95 1.70 9.51 0.04
N GLY A 96 2.85 8.84 -0.03
CA GLY A 96 4.17 9.44 0.24
C GLY A 96 4.46 10.59 -0.72
N LEU A 97 4.23 10.40 -2.02
CA LEU A 97 4.39 11.44 -3.04
C LEU A 97 3.49 12.65 -2.78
N VAL A 98 2.22 12.42 -2.41
CA VAL A 98 1.31 13.48 -1.99
C VAL A 98 1.85 14.20 -0.75
N ALA A 99 2.42 13.48 0.22
CA ALA A 99 2.98 14.06 1.43
C ALA A 99 4.21 14.95 1.15
N THR A 100 5.08 14.56 0.23
CA THR A 100 6.29 15.30 -0.16
C THR A 100 6.05 16.41 -1.19
N GLY A 101 4.84 16.49 -1.76
CA GLY A 101 4.47 17.53 -2.71
C GLY A 101 4.68 17.16 -4.18
N MET A 102 5.02 15.89 -4.46
CA MET A 102 5.17 15.32 -5.80
C MET A 102 3.78 15.01 -6.42
N MET A 103 2.96 16.05 -6.54
CA MET A 103 1.53 15.92 -6.87
C MET A 103 1.31 15.42 -8.29
N LYS A 104 2.17 15.82 -9.23
CA LYS A 104 2.07 15.42 -10.64
C LYS A 104 2.28 13.91 -10.77
N GLU A 105 3.32 13.39 -10.14
CA GLU A 105 3.69 11.99 -10.14
C GLU A 105 2.60 11.15 -9.43
N ALA A 106 2.08 11.65 -8.29
CA ALA A 106 0.96 11.02 -7.61
C ALA A 106 -0.30 10.93 -8.51
N ARG A 107 -0.63 12.01 -9.24
CA ARG A 107 -1.75 12.01 -10.20
C ARG A 107 -1.58 10.94 -11.26
N GLU A 108 -0.40 10.86 -11.86
CA GLU A 108 -0.11 9.92 -12.94
C GLU A 108 -0.25 8.47 -12.46
N VAL A 109 0.30 8.14 -11.28
CA VAL A 109 0.17 6.81 -10.67
C VAL A 109 -1.30 6.47 -10.38
N ILE A 110 -2.03 7.36 -9.70
CA ILE A 110 -3.42 7.12 -9.30
C ILE A 110 -4.32 6.96 -10.54
N THR A 111 -4.20 7.83 -11.53
CA THR A 111 -4.99 7.77 -12.77
C THR A 111 -4.67 6.50 -13.57
N ALA A 112 -3.40 6.09 -13.64
CA ALA A 112 -3.02 4.85 -14.31
C ALA A 112 -3.73 3.63 -13.68
N PHE A 113 -3.66 3.46 -12.36
CA PHE A 113 -4.33 2.35 -11.68
C PHE A 113 -5.85 2.44 -11.75
N ALA A 114 -6.44 3.63 -11.60
CA ALA A 114 -7.88 3.81 -11.69
C ALA A 114 -8.43 3.38 -13.05
N SER A 115 -7.70 3.64 -14.14
CA SER A 115 -8.09 3.24 -15.49
C SER A 115 -8.19 1.71 -15.70
N MET A 116 -7.61 0.93 -14.79
CA MET A 116 -7.59 -0.54 -14.84
C MET A 116 -8.61 -1.19 -13.91
N GLU A 117 -9.42 -0.41 -13.19
CA GLU A 117 -10.49 -0.91 -12.33
C GLU A 117 -11.52 -1.72 -13.13
N ARG A 118 -11.83 -2.91 -12.62
CA ARG A 118 -12.87 -3.76 -13.19
C ARG A 118 -13.55 -4.55 -12.07
N GLY A 119 -14.86 -4.35 -11.91
CA GLY A 119 -15.68 -5.13 -10.97
C GLY A 119 -15.29 -4.95 -9.50
N GLY A 120 -14.79 -3.78 -9.14
CA GLY A 120 -14.30 -3.43 -7.81
C GLY A 120 -12.87 -3.87 -7.49
N ALA A 121 -12.16 -4.47 -8.45
CA ALA A 121 -10.81 -4.96 -8.24
C ALA A 121 -9.79 -4.21 -9.11
N LEU A 122 -8.57 -4.12 -8.60
CA LEU A 122 -7.39 -3.60 -9.30
C LEU A 122 -6.39 -4.74 -9.54
N PRO A 123 -5.52 -4.64 -10.56
CA PRO A 123 -4.42 -5.57 -10.71
C PRO A 123 -3.43 -5.45 -9.54
N ASN A 124 -3.04 -6.58 -8.97
CA ASN A 124 -2.02 -6.63 -7.91
C ASN A 124 -0.61 -6.39 -8.47
N MET A 125 -0.35 -6.81 -9.72
CA MET A 125 0.93 -6.64 -10.40
C MET A 125 0.73 -6.25 -11.87
N LEU A 126 1.61 -5.40 -12.40
CA LEU A 126 1.59 -4.96 -13.79
C LEU A 126 2.77 -5.59 -14.59
N ARG A 127 2.73 -6.91 -14.81
CA ARG A 127 3.76 -7.60 -15.59
C ARG A 127 3.57 -7.39 -17.10
N GLY A 128 4.20 -6.38 -17.68
CA GLY A 128 4.05 -6.12 -19.12
C GLY A 128 2.59 -5.86 -19.52
N ALA A 129 1.98 -6.79 -20.27
CA ALA A 129 0.56 -6.75 -20.64
C ALA A 129 -0.34 -7.64 -19.76
N ASP A 130 0.22 -8.38 -18.80
CA ASP A 130 -0.53 -9.28 -17.92
C ASP A 130 -0.95 -8.56 -16.63
N SER A 131 -2.24 -8.22 -16.58
CA SER A 131 -2.92 -7.62 -15.43
C SER A 131 -3.98 -8.59 -14.83
N SER A 132 -3.77 -9.91 -14.97
CA SER A 132 -4.77 -10.93 -14.63
C SER A 132 -4.96 -11.14 -13.13
N ASN A 133 -3.88 -11.08 -12.35
CA ASN A 133 -3.96 -11.22 -10.90
C ASN A 133 -4.60 -9.97 -10.28
N ARG A 134 -5.79 -10.15 -9.69
CA ARG A 134 -6.58 -9.12 -9.01
C ARG A 134 -6.89 -9.51 -7.56
N ASP A 135 -6.10 -10.41 -7.00
CA ASP A 135 -6.28 -10.94 -5.65
C ASP A 135 -5.68 -9.97 -4.62
N THR A 136 -6.37 -8.85 -4.44
CA THR A 136 -6.00 -7.79 -3.51
C THR A 136 -7.25 -7.08 -2.99
N SER A 137 -7.42 -7.08 -1.67
CA SER A 137 -8.46 -6.33 -0.96
C SER A 137 -7.99 -4.93 -0.61
N ASP A 138 -6.68 -4.72 -0.49
CA ASP A 138 -6.10 -3.45 -0.04
C ASP A 138 -5.84 -2.47 -1.19
N ALA A 139 -5.39 -2.91 -2.37
CA ALA A 139 -5.02 -2.00 -3.45
C ALA A 139 -6.18 -1.08 -3.90
N PRO A 140 -7.43 -1.56 -4.11
CA PRO A 140 -8.55 -0.69 -4.46
C PRO A 140 -8.83 0.39 -3.39
N LEU A 141 -8.66 0.05 -2.11
CA LEU A 141 -8.88 0.97 -1.01
C LEU A 141 -7.70 1.96 -0.85
N TRP A 142 -6.46 1.52 -1.10
CA TRP A 142 -5.31 2.42 -1.19
C TRP A 142 -5.46 3.43 -2.31
N LEU A 143 -5.99 3.02 -3.47
CA LEU A 143 -6.31 3.94 -4.57
C LEU A 143 -7.30 5.02 -4.13
N ALA A 144 -8.38 4.63 -3.47
CA ALA A 144 -9.37 5.57 -2.97
C ALA A 144 -8.76 6.56 -1.97
N VAL A 145 -8.02 6.06 -0.98
CA VAL A 145 -7.37 6.90 0.03
C VAL A 145 -6.35 7.85 -0.58
N ALA A 146 -5.49 7.38 -1.49
CA ALA A 146 -4.50 8.24 -2.15
C ALA A 146 -5.16 9.30 -3.03
N ALA A 147 -6.25 8.95 -3.73
CA ALA A 147 -7.03 9.89 -4.53
C ALA A 147 -7.68 10.99 -3.67
N PHE A 148 -8.24 10.62 -2.52
CA PHE A 148 -8.82 11.60 -1.59
C PHE A 148 -7.75 12.45 -0.90
N ASP A 149 -6.62 11.88 -0.47
CA ASP A 149 -5.47 12.63 0.08
C ASP A 149 -5.00 13.72 -0.90
N LEU A 150 -4.90 13.39 -2.18
CA LEU A 150 -4.52 14.33 -3.23
C LEU A 150 -5.61 15.39 -3.49
N ALA A 151 -6.87 14.98 -3.55
CA ALA A 151 -8.01 15.88 -3.75
C ALA A 151 -8.21 16.86 -2.58
N GLU A 152 -7.87 16.46 -1.35
CA GLU A 152 -7.86 17.34 -0.18
C GLU A 152 -6.78 18.43 -0.29
N LYS A 153 -5.63 18.12 -0.90
CA LYS A 153 -4.53 19.08 -1.09
C LYS A 153 -4.72 20.01 -2.30
N GLU A 154 -5.23 19.49 -3.41
CA GLU A 154 -5.31 20.23 -4.69
C GLU A 154 -6.74 20.65 -5.08
N GLY A 155 -7.73 20.20 -4.33
CA GLY A 155 -9.15 20.41 -4.62
C GLY A 155 -9.78 19.32 -5.48
N GLY A 156 -11.12 19.26 -5.47
CA GLY A 156 -11.91 18.21 -6.12
C GLY A 156 -11.86 18.14 -7.64
N GLY A 157 -11.09 19.01 -8.31
CA GLY A 157 -10.89 18.96 -9.77
C GLY A 157 -10.24 17.65 -10.22
N PHE A 158 -9.32 17.11 -9.42
CA PHE A 158 -8.66 15.82 -9.71
C PHE A 158 -9.64 14.64 -9.71
N LEU A 159 -10.67 14.67 -8.87
CA LEU A 159 -11.69 13.62 -8.82
C LEU A 159 -12.54 13.52 -10.09
N LYS A 160 -12.48 14.53 -10.96
CA LYS A 160 -13.15 14.57 -12.28
C LYS A 160 -12.25 14.10 -13.42
N THR A 161 -11.00 13.72 -13.14
CA THR A 161 -10.07 13.22 -14.16
C THR A 161 -10.61 11.93 -14.79
N ASP A 162 -10.59 11.87 -16.13
CA ASP A 162 -11.00 10.67 -16.86
C ASP A 162 -10.00 9.53 -16.63
N CYS A 163 -10.53 8.39 -16.18
CA CYS A 163 -9.80 7.18 -15.85
C CYS A 163 -10.37 6.02 -16.67
N GLY A 164 -10.20 6.08 -18.00
CA GLY A 164 -10.69 5.04 -18.90
C GLY A 164 -12.19 5.17 -19.22
N GLY A 165 -12.66 6.39 -19.49
CA GLY A 165 -14.05 6.68 -19.85
C GLY A 165 -14.99 6.93 -18.67
N ARG A 166 -14.45 7.04 -17.45
CA ARG A 166 -15.17 7.36 -16.21
C ARG A 166 -14.36 8.34 -15.38
N GLU A 167 -15.03 9.28 -14.73
CA GLU A 167 -14.39 10.14 -13.73
C GLU A 167 -13.81 9.29 -12.58
N LEU A 168 -12.67 9.71 -12.03
CA LEU A 168 -12.01 9.04 -10.91
C LEU A 168 -12.96 8.80 -9.72
N LEU A 169 -13.80 9.78 -9.37
CA LEU A 169 -14.80 9.61 -8.30
C LEU A 169 -15.78 8.46 -8.58
N LYS A 170 -16.18 8.28 -9.85
CA LYS A 170 -17.06 7.19 -10.26
C LYS A 170 -16.35 5.84 -10.29
N VAL A 171 -15.04 5.81 -10.50
CA VAL A 171 -14.23 4.61 -10.31
C VAL A 171 -14.23 4.20 -8.83
N ILE A 172 -13.97 5.14 -7.92
CA ILE A 172 -13.96 4.88 -6.47
C ILE A 172 -15.35 4.45 -5.96
N GLU A 173 -16.40 5.12 -6.41
CA GLU A 173 -17.79 4.73 -6.11
C GLU A 173 -18.08 3.30 -6.61
N SER A 174 -17.58 2.94 -7.80
CA SER A 174 -17.72 1.58 -8.33
C SER A 174 -17.02 0.52 -7.47
N ILE A 175 -15.86 0.84 -6.88
CA ILE A 175 -15.17 -0.07 -5.94
C ILE A 175 -16.07 -0.36 -4.74
N ALA A 176 -16.58 0.69 -4.08
CA ALA A 176 -17.45 0.54 -2.92
C ALA A 176 -18.75 -0.22 -3.23
N GLU A 177 -19.38 0.07 -4.38
CA GLU A 177 -20.59 -0.64 -4.80
C GLU A 177 -20.34 -2.12 -5.11
N ASN A 178 -19.19 -2.47 -5.70
CA ASN A 178 -18.87 -3.87 -5.96
C ASN A 178 -18.51 -4.63 -4.67
N TYR A 179 -17.89 -3.98 -3.69
CA TYR A 179 -17.67 -4.58 -2.36
C TYR A 179 -19.00 -4.88 -1.67
N LEU A 180 -19.98 -3.97 -1.77
CA LEU A 180 -21.34 -4.20 -1.27
C LEU A 180 -22.07 -5.34 -1.98
N LYS A 181 -21.91 -5.46 -3.30
CA LYS A 181 -22.51 -6.55 -4.10
C LYS A 181 -21.81 -7.89 -3.90
N GLY A 182 -20.55 -7.87 -3.46
CA GLY A 182 -19.63 -8.99 -3.52
C GLY A 182 -18.90 -9.04 -4.85
N THR A 183 -17.57 -9.03 -4.80
CA THR A 183 -16.71 -9.13 -5.98
C THR A 183 -16.61 -10.58 -6.47
N SER A 184 -16.25 -10.79 -7.73
CA SER A 184 -16.11 -12.14 -8.30
C SER A 184 -15.02 -12.97 -7.64
N ASN A 185 -14.01 -12.31 -7.05
CA ASN A 185 -12.90 -12.95 -6.33
C ASN A 185 -13.15 -13.08 -4.81
N GLY A 186 -14.36 -12.78 -4.33
CA GLY A 186 -14.81 -13.16 -2.98
C GLY A 186 -14.66 -12.10 -1.90
N ILE A 187 -14.34 -10.85 -2.24
CA ILE A 187 -14.39 -9.71 -1.32
C ILE A 187 -15.87 -9.32 -1.16
N SER A 188 -16.32 -9.08 0.06
CA SER A 188 -17.72 -8.68 0.29
C SER A 188 -17.88 -7.92 1.59
N VAL A 189 -18.89 -7.05 1.67
CA VAL A 189 -19.29 -6.40 2.93
C VAL A 189 -20.26 -7.30 3.69
N ASP A 190 -19.99 -7.52 4.98
CA ASP A 190 -20.96 -8.07 5.92
C ASP A 190 -22.08 -7.04 6.16
N PRO A 191 -23.34 -7.31 5.79
CA PRO A 191 -24.41 -6.32 5.86
C PRO A 191 -24.72 -5.88 7.29
N GLU A 192 -24.54 -6.76 8.29
CA GLU A 192 -24.84 -6.44 9.70
C GLU A 192 -23.80 -5.48 10.28
N SER A 193 -22.51 -5.81 10.14
CA SER A 193 -21.43 -4.98 10.70
C SER A 193 -21.00 -3.82 9.81
N GLY A 194 -21.21 -3.92 8.49
CA GLY A 194 -20.63 -2.99 7.51
C GLY A 194 -19.14 -3.20 7.23
N LEU A 195 -18.51 -4.22 7.82
CA LEU A 195 -17.11 -4.56 7.66
C LEU A 195 -16.85 -5.38 6.38
N VAL A 196 -15.65 -5.29 5.83
CA VAL A 196 -15.23 -5.96 4.59
C VAL A 196 -14.57 -7.29 4.92
N PHE A 197 -15.19 -8.38 4.44
CA PHE A 197 -14.59 -9.70 4.36
C PHE A 197 -13.53 -9.74 3.24
N SER A 198 -12.35 -10.26 3.57
CA SER A 198 -11.23 -10.49 2.67
C SER A 198 -10.91 -11.99 2.60
N PRO A 199 -10.73 -12.56 1.39
CA PRO A 199 -10.15 -13.89 1.24
C PRO A 199 -8.71 -13.97 1.76
N SER A 200 -8.21 -15.18 1.97
CA SER A 200 -6.79 -15.40 2.30
C SER A 200 -5.87 -14.91 1.17
N HIS A 201 -4.70 -14.37 1.54
CA HIS A 201 -3.66 -13.82 0.63
C HIS A 201 -3.99 -12.50 -0.08
N PHE A 202 -5.13 -11.86 0.22
CA PHE A 202 -5.52 -10.62 -0.47
C PHE A 202 -4.98 -9.35 0.22
N THR A 203 -4.34 -9.50 1.38
CA THR A 203 -3.65 -8.40 2.11
C THR A 203 -2.16 -8.40 1.80
N TRP A 204 -1.42 -7.34 2.13
CA TRP A 204 0.04 -7.27 1.92
C TRP A 204 0.86 -8.41 2.54
N MET A 205 0.34 -9.07 3.57
CA MET A 205 0.93 -10.31 4.09
C MET A 205 0.50 -11.52 3.23
N ASP A 206 0.89 -11.53 1.95
CA ASP A 206 0.37 -12.43 0.89
C ASP A 206 1.24 -13.66 0.58
N THR A 207 2.16 -14.05 1.47
CA THR A 207 2.99 -15.25 1.25
C THR A 207 2.12 -16.51 1.11
N ASN A 208 2.23 -17.16 -0.04
CA ASN A 208 1.44 -18.31 -0.45
C ASN A 208 2.34 -19.53 -0.73
N PHE A 209 1.81 -20.75 -0.55
CA PHE A 209 2.45 -22.09 -0.70
C PHE A 209 3.38 -22.59 0.44
N PRO A 210 2.81 -23.15 1.52
CA PRO A 210 1.43 -22.95 1.98
C PRO A 210 1.22 -21.53 2.53
N ALA A 211 -0.02 -21.18 2.81
CA ALA A 211 -0.36 -19.92 3.44
C ALA A 211 0.39 -19.74 4.78
N ALA A 212 1.36 -18.83 4.82
CA ALA A 212 2.16 -18.61 6.04
C ALA A 212 1.53 -17.56 6.97
N THR A 213 0.75 -16.65 6.40
CA THR A 213 0.08 -15.55 7.11
C THR A 213 -1.37 -15.42 6.64
N PRO A 214 -2.22 -16.45 6.79
CA PRO A 214 -3.61 -16.35 6.38
C PRO A 214 -4.32 -15.29 7.21
N ARG A 215 -4.97 -14.36 6.52
CA ARG A 215 -5.77 -13.27 7.09
C ARG A 215 -7.14 -13.25 6.41
N GLU A 216 -7.75 -14.44 6.37
CA GLU A 216 -9.12 -14.62 5.87
C GLU A 216 -10.12 -14.15 6.94
N GLY A 217 -11.08 -13.32 6.55
CA GLY A 217 -12.03 -12.72 7.47
C GLY A 217 -11.97 -11.20 7.38
N TYR A 218 -11.76 -10.51 8.49
CA TYR A 218 -11.81 -9.04 8.56
C TYR A 218 -10.47 -8.47 9.04
N PRO A 219 -9.48 -8.27 8.14
CA PRO A 219 -8.18 -7.70 8.48
C PRO A 219 -8.30 -6.23 8.90
N VAL A 220 -7.57 -5.84 9.93
CA VAL A 220 -7.70 -4.53 10.61
C VAL A 220 -7.49 -3.33 9.68
N GLU A 221 -6.50 -3.37 8.79
CA GLU A 221 -6.18 -2.26 7.89
C GLU A 221 -7.17 -2.16 6.72
N ILE A 222 -7.75 -3.28 6.29
CA ILE A 222 -8.81 -3.27 5.27
C ILE A 222 -10.02 -2.49 5.81
N GLN A 223 -10.38 -2.71 7.07
CA GLN A 223 -11.49 -1.98 7.69
C GLN A 223 -11.17 -0.49 7.81
N ALA A 224 -9.94 -0.16 8.20
CA ALA A 224 -9.50 1.22 8.34
C ALA A 224 -9.56 1.99 7.00
N LEU A 225 -9.02 1.40 5.93
CA LEU A 225 -9.06 1.98 4.59
C LEU A 225 -10.49 2.07 4.06
N TRP A 226 -11.32 1.07 4.34
CA TRP A 226 -12.74 1.03 3.95
C TRP A 226 -13.55 2.14 4.60
N MET A 227 -13.48 2.27 5.92
CA MET A 227 -14.21 3.32 6.66
C MET A 227 -13.81 4.72 6.20
N ARG A 228 -12.50 4.93 5.98
CA ARG A 228 -11.98 6.18 5.42
C ARG A 228 -12.53 6.45 4.02
N THR A 229 -12.51 5.44 3.15
CA THR A 229 -13.05 5.53 1.78
C THR A 229 -14.53 5.91 1.79
N LEU A 230 -15.33 5.27 2.65
CA LEU A 230 -16.75 5.55 2.79
C LEU A 230 -17.04 6.97 3.31
N ALA A 231 -16.32 7.41 4.33
CA ALA A 231 -16.46 8.76 4.87
C ALA A 231 -16.14 9.82 3.80
N SER A 232 -15.04 9.63 3.06
CA SER A 232 -14.66 10.50 1.95
C SER A 232 -15.69 10.45 0.82
N LEU A 233 -16.19 9.29 0.43
CA LEU A 233 -17.26 9.17 -0.56
C LEU A 233 -18.51 9.96 -0.14
N GLY A 234 -18.96 9.82 1.11
CA GLY A 234 -20.08 10.58 1.64
C GLY A 234 -19.86 12.10 1.53
N SER A 235 -18.66 12.57 1.91
CA SER A 235 -18.30 13.99 1.83
C SER A 235 -18.24 14.53 0.40
N TRP A 236 -17.67 13.78 -0.54
CA TRP A 236 -17.44 14.25 -1.91
C TRP A 236 -18.64 14.05 -2.85
N THR A 237 -19.49 13.07 -2.58
CA THR A 237 -20.69 12.79 -3.38
C THR A 237 -21.95 13.45 -2.82
N GLY A 238 -21.99 13.73 -1.51
CA GLY A 238 -23.19 14.18 -0.80
C GLY A 238 -24.22 13.08 -0.55
N ASP A 239 -23.90 11.82 -0.89
CA ASP A 239 -24.78 10.68 -0.67
C ASP A 239 -24.63 10.14 0.75
N SER A 240 -25.67 10.30 1.57
CA SER A 240 -25.65 9.94 2.99
C SER A 240 -25.46 8.44 3.23
N ARG A 241 -25.79 7.59 2.25
CA ARG A 241 -25.64 6.12 2.37
C ARG A 241 -24.21 5.72 2.72
N TRP A 242 -23.23 6.44 2.18
CA TRP A 242 -21.81 6.18 2.41
C TRP A 242 -21.38 6.58 3.83
N GLY A 243 -21.87 7.73 4.32
CA GLY A 243 -21.64 8.17 5.69
C GLY A 243 -22.29 7.23 6.72
N GLU A 244 -23.55 6.84 6.50
CA GLU A 244 -24.28 5.89 7.35
C GLU A 244 -23.57 4.52 7.42
N LEU A 245 -23.08 4.01 6.29
CA LEU A 245 -22.30 2.78 6.26
C LEU A 245 -20.96 2.91 6.96
N SER A 246 -20.28 4.05 6.82
CA SER A 246 -19.01 4.33 7.52
C SER A 246 -19.20 4.33 9.03
N GLU A 247 -20.28 4.94 9.53
CA GLU A 247 -20.61 4.95 10.96
C GLU A 247 -20.91 3.54 11.47
N ARG A 248 -21.74 2.75 10.76
CA ARG A 248 -22.04 1.37 11.15
C ARG A 248 -20.77 0.49 11.23
N ALA A 249 -19.90 0.62 10.22
CA ALA A 249 -18.61 -0.06 10.20
C ALA A 249 -17.71 0.39 11.36
N SER A 250 -17.72 1.69 11.70
CA SER A 250 -16.93 2.25 12.80
C SER A 250 -17.41 1.77 14.18
N GLU A 251 -18.72 1.70 14.40
CA GLU A 251 -19.30 1.15 15.62
C GLU A 251 -18.94 -0.33 15.79
N SER A 252 -19.08 -1.11 14.73
CA SER A 252 -18.70 -2.53 14.73
C SER A 252 -17.21 -2.73 14.94
N PHE A 253 -16.37 -1.91 14.31
CA PHE A 253 -14.92 -1.93 14.48
C PHE A 253 -14.53 -1.70 15.93
N GLY A 254 -15.05 -0.63 16.55
CA GLY A 254 -14.76 -0.30 17.96
C GLY A 254 -15.21 -1.40 18.93
N ARG A 255 -16.32 -2.08 18.63
CA ARG A 255 -16.84 -3.18 19.44
C ARG A 255 -16.05 -4.49 19.30
N LEU A 256 -15.58 -4.80 18.08
CA LEU A 256 -15.05 -6.14 17.76
C LEU A 256 -13.52 -6.22 17.79
N PHE A 257 -12.80 -5.13 17.48
CA PHE A 257 -11.34 -5.19 17.31
C PHE A 257 -10.55 -4.89 18.59
N TYR A 258 -11.06 -4.08 19.51
CA TYR A 258 -10.26 -3.71 20.68
C TYR A 258 -10.12 -4.86 21.68
N LEU A 259 -8.89 -5.19 22.05
CA LEU A 259 -8.55 -6.21 23.04
C LEU A 259 -8.12 -5.53 24.35
N PRO A 260 -8.99 -5.44 25.37
CA PRO A 260 -8.71 -4.67 26.58
C PRO A 260 -7.51 -5.19 27.37
N ASP A 261 -7.33 -6.51 27.44
CA ASP A 261 -6.25 -7.15 28.20
C ASP A 261 -4.87 -6.87 27.60
N GLY A 262 -4.81 -6.77 26.26
CA GLY A 262 -3.60 -6.42 25.53
C GLY A 262 -3.37 -4.92 25.40
N GLY A 263 -4.43 -4.12 25.42
CA GLY A 263 -4.37 -2.68 25.12
C GLY A 263 -4.10 -2.35 23.65
N PHE A 264 -4.35 -3.30 22.74
CA PHE A 264 -4.14 -3.18 21.30
C PHE A 264 -5.33 -3.75 20.51
N LEU A 265 -5.28 -3.79 19.18
CA LEU A 265 -6.37 -4.31 18.35
C LEU A 265 -6.12 -5.75 17.92
N SER A 266 -7.15 -6.54 17.67
CA SER A 266 -7.00 -7.75 16.86
C SER A 266 -6.42 -7.39 15.48
N ASP A 267 -5.45 -8.16 14.97
CA ASP A 267 -4.91 -7.97 13.62
C ASP A 267 -5.92 -8.39 12.55
N CYS A 268 -6.70 -9.42 12.85
CA CYS A 268 -7.73 -9.95 11.98
C CYS A 268 -8.83 -10.64 12.81
N LEU A 269 -10.09 -10.34 12.49
CA LEU A 269 -11.20 -11.19 12.92
C LEU A 269 -11.31 -12.35 11.93
N HIS A 270 -10.86 -13.53 12.33
CA HIS A 270 -10.84 -14.72 11.47
C HIS A 270 -12.25 -15.25 11.25
N ALA A 271 -12.60 -15.37 9.99
CA ALA A 271 -13.91 -15.85 9.54
C ALA A 271 -13.75 -16.57 8.21
N ARG A 272 -14.60 -17.58 7.97
CA ARG A 272 -14.72 -18.18 6.65
C ARG A 272 -15.69 -17.39 5.78
N ARG A 273 -15.59 -17.54 4.47
CA ARG A 273 -16.56 -16.95 3.54
C ARG A 273 -18.01 -17.26 3.98
N GLY A 274 -18.81 -16.21 4.16
CA GLY A 274 -20.21 -16.29 4.56
C GLY A 274 -20.47 -16.20 6.08
N GLN A 275 -19.42 -16.18 6.91
CA GLN A 275 -19.54 -15.96 8.35
C GLN A 275 -19.48 -14.46 8.67
N GLY A 276 -20.45 -13.97 9.44
CA GLY A 276 -20.54 -12.54 9.80
C GLY A 276 -19.45 -12.09 10.76
N ALA A 277 -19.16 -10.79 10.82
CA ALA A 277 -18.10 -10.26 11.68
C ALA A 277 -18.37 -10.46 13.17
N PHE A 278 -19.64 -10.49 13.59
CA PHE A 278 -20.05 -10.79 14.96
C PHE A 278 -19.86 -12.26 15.36
N GLU A 279 -19.69 -13.15 14.40
CA GLU A 279 -19.40 -14.58 14.61
C GLU A 279 -17.90 -14.89 14.43
N ALA A 280 -17.11 -13.91 13.97
CA ALA A 280 -15.69 -14.06 13.70
C ALA A 280 -14.88 -14.18 15.00
N LEU A 281 -13.72 -14.81 14.91
CA LEU A 281 -12.81 -14.99 16.05
C LEU A 281 -11.70 -13.94 15.98
N PRO A 282 -11.59 -13.01 16.95
CA PRO A 282 -10.45 -12.11 17.01
C PRO A 282 -9.18 -12.90 17.33
N ASP A 283 -8.10 -12.61 16.60
CA ASP A 283 -6.76 -13.02 17.03
C ASP A 283 -6.13 -12.04 18.03
N ASP A 284 -5.08 -12.49 18.71
CA ASP A 284 -4.28 -11.72 19.65
C ASP A 284 -2.89 -11.34 19.08
N HIS A 285 -2.77 -11.34 17.75
CA HIS A 285 -1.53 -11.01 17.06
C HIS A 285 -1.24 -9.51 17.11
N LEU A 286 -0.16 -9.10 17.77
CA LEU A 286 0.33 -7.72 17.65
C LEU A 286 1.18 -7.58 16.40
N ARG A 287 0.64 -6.84 15.43
CA ARG A 287 1.22 -6.61 14.11
C ARG A 287 1.16 -5.13 13.74
N PRO A 288 2.04 -4.66 12.84
CA PRO A 288 2.09 -3.25 12.47
C PRO A 288 0.84 -2.76 11.72
N ASN A 289 0.00 -3.67 11.22
CA ASN A 289 -1.27 -3.35 10.55
C ASN A 289 -2.20 -2.49 11.40
N GLN A 290 -2.13 -2.63 12.73
CA GLN A 290 -2.94 -1.87 13.67
C GLN A 290 -2.59 -0.37 13.66
N LEU A 291 -1.35 -0.02 13.31
CA LEU A 291 -0.94 1.38 13.11
C LEU A 291 -1.64 2.00 11.90
N LEU A 292 -2.04 1.20 10.90
CA LEU A 292 -2.87 1.70 9.80
C LEU A 292 -4.27 2.08 10.29
N ALA A 293 -4.84 1.34 11.23
CA ALA A 293 -6.11 1.75 11.86
C ALA A 293 -5.99 3.07 12.61
N VAL A 294 -4.87 3.30 13.30
CA VAL A 294 -4.61 4.59 13.97
C VAL A 294 -4.42 5.72 12.94
N THR A 295 -3.56 5.53 11.94
CA THR A 295 -3.22 6.58 10.96
C THR A 295 -4.35 6.92 9.99
N MET A 296 -5.31 6.01 9.80
CA MET A 296 -6.53 6.25 9.01
C MET A 296 -7.71 6.77 9.85
N GLY A 297 -7.53 6.96 11.16
CA GLY A 297 -8.59 7.49 12.04
C GLY A 297 -9.69 6.50 12.40
N ALA A 298 -9.48 5.19 12.18
CA ALA A 298 -10.44 4.15 12.56
C ALA A 298 -10.59 4.03 14.09
N VAL A 299 -9.51 4.29 14.84
CA VAL A 299 -9.54 4.34 16.30
C VAL A 299 -9.87 5.76 16.76
N ARG A 300 -11.15 6.00 17.08
CA ARG A 300 -11.68 7.34 17.42
C ARG A 300 -11.28 7.83 18.82
N GLU A 301 -11.10 6.91 19.76
CA GLU A 301 -10.71 7.26 21.13
C GLU A 301 -9.20 7.44 21.25
N ALA A 302 -8.76 8.67 21.52
CA ALA A 302 -7.33 9.02 21.59
C ALA A 302 -6.54 8.17 22.59
N ARG A 303 -7.17 7.76 23.71
CA ARG A 303 -6.55 6.88 24.71
C ARG A 303 -6.29 5.49 24.15
N ILE A 304 -7.25 4.93 23.40
CA ILE A 304 -7.09 3.63 22.74
C ILE A 304 -6.02 3.73 21.65
N ALA A 305 -6.06 4.77 20.82
CA ALA A 305 -5.05 5.00 19.78
C ALA A 305 -3.63 5.08 20.36
N ALA A 306 -3.45 5.83 21.45
CA ALA A 306 -2.17 5.90 22.17
C ALA A 306 -1.74 4.54 22.74
N GLY A 307 -2.68 3.75 23.27
CA GLY A 307 -2.44 2.38 23.73
C GLY A 307 -1.95 1.46 22.62
N VAL A 308 -2.60 1.49 21.44
CA VAL A 308 -2.21 0.73 20.26
C VAL A 308 -0.79 1.12 19.81
N VAL A 309 -0.50 2.42 19.70
CA VAL A 309 0.85 2.90 19.33
C VAL A 309 1.89 2.45 20.36
N ALA A 310 1.59 2.55 21.65
CA ALA A 310 2.48 2.10 22.71
C ALA A 310 2.73 0.59 22.65
N ALA A 311 1.70 -0.22 22.42
CA ALA A 311 1.83 -1.67 22.25
C ALA A 311 2.71 -2.00 21.03
N CYS A 312 2.46 -1.37 19.88
CA CYS A 312 3.25 -1.57 18.67
C CYS A 312 4.71 -1.13 18.79
N SER A 313 5.11 -0.39 19.85
CA SER A 313 6.53 -0.06 20.07
C SER A 313 7.42 -1.29 20.27
N GLU A 314 6.85 -2.43 20.71
CA GLU A 314 7.54 -3.72 20.78
C GLU A 314 8.03 -4.22 19.41
N LEU A 315 7.37 -3.78 18.33
CA LEU A 315 7.72 -4.18 16.97
C LEU A 315 8.94 -3.42 16.43
N LEU A 316 9.35 -2.33 17.07
CA LEU A 316 10.41 -1.46 16.56
C LEU A 316 11.77 -2.15 16.61
N VAL A 317 12.47 -2.11 15.48
CA VAL A 317 13.88 -2.48 15.35
C VAL A 317 14.62 -1.36 14.62
N PRO A 318 15.96 -1.25 14.74
CA PRO A 318 16.69 -0.23 14.01
C PRO A 318 16.38 -0.26 12.51
N GLY A 319 15.77 0.81 12.00
CA GLY A 319 15.43 0.98 10.58
C GLY A 319 14.15 0.26 10.09
N ALA A 320 13.39 -0.45 10.93
CA ALA A 320 12.20 -1.19 10.48
C ALA A 320 11.20 -1.54 11.61
N MET A 321 10.14 -2.25 11.25
CA MET A 321 9.22 -2.89 12.18
C MET A 321 9.16 -4.40 11.94
N ARG A 322 9.10 -5.19 13.02
CA ARG A 322 8.74 -6.60 12.97
C ARG A 322 7.29 -6.74 12.49
N SER A 323 7.04 -7.73 11.64
CA SER A 323 5.68 -8.03 11.15
C SER A 323 4.79 -8.71 12.21
N LEU A 324 5.38 -9.22 13.29
CA LEU A 324 4.71 -9.84 14.44
C LEU A 324 5.56 -9.64 15.70
N ALA A 325 4.90 -9.38 16.83
CA ALA A 325 5.53 -9.27 18.14
C ALA A 325 6.12 -10.61 18.60
N ASP A 326 7.20 -10.56 19.38
CA ASP A 326 7.93 -11.74 19.84
C ASP A 326 7.36 -12.24 21.17
N ARG A 327 6.10 -12.67 21.11
CA ARG A 327 5.33 -13.13 22.26
C ARG A 327 4.46 -14.33 21.91
N PRO A 328 4.11 -15.17 22.91
CA PRO A 328 3.12 -16.22 22.71
C PRO A 328 1.80 -15.64 22.23
N VAL A 329 1.11 -16.41 21.39
CA VAL A 329 -0.21 -16.08 20.85
C VAL A 329 -1.17 -17.21 21.20
N GLU A 330 -2.40 -16.88 21.55
CA GLU A 330 -3.48 -17.83 21.82
C GLU A 330 -4.11 -18.31 20.52
N TYR A 331 -4.30 -17.42 19.55
CA TYR A 331 -4.82 -17.79 18.23
C TYR A 331 -3.72 -18.37 17.35
N GLY A 332 -3.73 -19.70 17.16
CA GLY A 332 -2.74 -20.39 16.33
C GLY A 332 -3.00 -20.25 14.82
N LEU A 333 -2.02 -19.74 14.07
CA LEU A 333 -1.99 -19.81 12.60
C LEU A 333 -1.23 -21.06 12.15
N SER A 334 -1.91 -22.20 12.15
CA SER A 334 -1.32 -23.46 11.69
C SER A 334 -0.98 -23.39 10.20
N VAL A 335 0.30 -23.59 9.87
CA VAL A 335 0.76 -23.75 8.49
C VAL A 335 0.50 -25.19 8.06
N ILE A 336 -0.62 -25.42 7.38
CA ILE A 336 -1.01 -26.73 6.89
C ILE A 336 -0.46 -26.89 5.46
N ARG A 337 0.37 -27.90 5.23
CA ARG A 337 0.69 -28.36 3.87
C ARG A 337 -0.39 -29.36 3.47
N ASP A 338 -1.14 -29.03 2.43
CA ASP A 338 -1.95 -30.00 1.69
C ASP A 338 -1.05 -31.05 1.01
#